data_AF-A0A976KUN9-F1
#
_entry.id   AF-A0A976KUN9-F1
#
_cell.length_a   1.000
_cell.length_b   1.000
_cell.length_c   1.000
_cell.angle_alpha   90.00
_cell.angle_beta   90.00
_cell.angle_gamma   90.00
#
_symmetry.space_group_name_H-M   'P 1'
#
loop_
_entity.id
_entity.type
_entity.pdbx_description
1 polymer ?
#
loop_
_entity_poly.entity_id
_entity_poly.type
_entity_poly.pdbx_seq_one_letter_code
_entity_poly.pdbx_strand_id
1 'polypeptide(L)'
;MGIRPRRRALSPRPCPTLARHRASGLAAGLMTALAIPFACAGSDQQVSLQRELDAALAEKSAQPAAQCRPGTKEPCFSGPEGSAGRGQCTAGTHECDVAGQWGTCEGEVLPADRELCNQIDDDCNGVVDDGFQRAGTQCTLGQGECRRQGVYKCSADGLYSECDAELAQPEPELCDGKDNNCNGQVDDGAVVGTGETCSTGRAGRCNTGHKQCVAGQIRCVSDHPSSLEICNRLDDDCDNQMDEDCVSEAEAASMNAKR
;
A
#
# COMPACT_ATOMS: atom_id res chain seq x y z
N MET A 1 12.90 1.50 -51.63
CA MET A 1 11.56 1.36 -51.01
C MET A 1 11.26 2.63 -50.22
N GLY A 2 10.24 3.37 -50.59
CA GLY A 2 9.79 4.57 -49.88
C GLY A 2 8.43 4.34 -49.24
N ILE A 3 8.22 4.96 -48.07
CA ILE A 3 6.89 5.17 -47.49
C ILE A 3 6.89 6.60 -46.92
N ARG A 4 6.13 7.50 -47.56
CA ARG A 4 5.75 8.82 -47.03
C ARG A 4 4.39 8.69 -46.33
N PRO A 5 4.18 9.27 -45.13
CA PRO A 5 2.84 9.42 -44.59
C PRO A 5 2.09 10.61 -45.23
N ARG A 6 0.84 10.36 -45.63
CA ARG A 6 -0.08 11.29 -46.32
C ARG A 6 -0.68 12.31 -45.35
N ARG A 7 -0.63 13.59 -45.72
CA ARG A 7 -1.45 14.66 -45.11
C ARG A 7 -2.92 14.49 -45.53
N ARG A 8 -3.84 14.49 -44.56
CA ARG A 8 -5.30 14.55 -44.80
C ARG A 8 -5.72 15.99 -45.06
N ALA A 9 -6.41 16.21 -46.18
CA ALA A 9 -7.06 17.47 -46.53
C ALA A 9 -8.42 17.56 -45.81
N LEU A 10 -8.71 18.71 -45.21
CA LEU A 10 -10.03 19.06 -44.66
C LEU A 10 -10.96 19.50 -45.78
N SER A 11 -12.18 18.96 -45.79
CA SER A 11 -13.28 19.33 -46.69
C SER A 11 -14.17 20.42 -46.08
N PRO A 12 -14.80 21.28 -46.90
CA PRO A 12 -15.65 22.38 -46.42
C PRO A 12 -17.05 21.91 -46.00
N ARG A 13 -17.61 22.50 -44.94
CA ARG A 13 -18.99 22.30 -44.48
C ARG A 13 -19.93 23.38 -45.07
N PRO A 14 -21.17 23.01 -45.47
CA PRO A 14 -22.10 23.90 -46.18
C PRO A 14 -22.93 24.84 -45.27
N CYS A 15 -23.37 25.96 -45.86
CA CYS A 15 -24.26 26.99 -45.30
C CYS A 15 -25.62 26.44 -44.82
N PRO A 16 -26.17 26.95 -43.69
CA PRO A 16 -27.57 26.75 -43.34
C PRO A 16 -28.50 27.67 -44.15
N THR A 17 -29.62 27.08 -44.53
CA THR A 17 -30.72 27.61 -45.34
C THR A 17 -31.74 28.39 -44.53
N LEU A 18 -32.43 29.29 -45.25
CA LEU A 18 -33.54 30.15 -44.83
C LEU A 18 -34.62 29.45 -43.97
N ALA A 19 -34.94 30.05 -42.82
CA ALA A 19 -36.20 29.84 -42.12
C ALA A 19 -37.15 31.02 -42.37
N ARG A 20 -38.29 30.72 -42.99
CA ARG A 20 -39.44 31.61 -43.22
C ARG A 20 -40.24 31.79 -41.94
N HIS A 21 -40.62 33.03 -41.61
CA HIS A 21 -41.82 33.30 -40.80
C HIS A 21 -42.84 34.08 -41.64
N ARG A 22 -44.02 33.48 -41.80
CA ARG A 22 -45.27 34.11 -42.29
C ARG A 22 -45.97 34.74 -41.08
N ALA A 23 -46.21 36.05 -41.10
CA ALA A 23 -47.47 36.72 -41.45
C ALA A 23 -48.46 36.85 -40.28
N SER A 24 -48.85 38.09 -39.93
CA SER A 24 -50.22 38.64 -40.05
C SER A 24 -50.41 39.85 -39.13
N GLY A 25 -50.91 40.96 -39.67
CA GLY A 25 -51.28 42.15 -38.90
C GLY A 25 -51.46 43.38 -39.80
N LEU A 26 -52.64 43.49 -40.43
CA LEU A 26 -53.07 44.63 -41.24
C LEU A 26 -53.28 45.89 -40.37
N ALA A 27 -52.74 47.04 -40.81
CA ALA A 27 -53.38 48.34 -40.65
C ALA A 27 -52.81 49.32 -41.68
N ALA A 28 -53.70 49.83 -42.55
CA ALA A 28 -53.40 50.79 -43.59
C ALA A 28 -53.27 52.22 -43.01
N GLY A 29 -52.31 53.00 -43.52
CA GLY A 29 -52.16 54.42 -43.16
C GLY A 29 -51.19 55.16 -44.08
N LEU A 30 -51.78 55.93 -44.99
CA LEU A 30 -51.30 57.02 -45.85
C LEU A 30 -49.78 57.35 -45.95
N MET A 31 -49.37 57.42 -47.22
CA MET A 31 -48.29 58.21 -47.83
C MET A 31 -47.93 59.52 -47.11
N THR A 32 -46.64 59.70 -46.79
CA THR A 32 -45.88 60.88 -47.20
C THR A 32 -44.43 60.50 -47.46
N ALA A 33 -44.04 60.57 -48.72
CA ALA A 33 -42.67 60.48 -49.17
C ALA A 33 -41.89 61.72 -48.70
N LEU A 34 -40.89 61.51 -47.86
CA LEU A 34 -39.72 62.38 -47.76
C LEU A 34 -38.51 61.47 -47.91
N ALA A 35 -38.19 61.18 -49.17
CA ALA A 35 -36.89 60.67 -49.55
C ALA A 35 -35.87 61.79 -49.32
N ILE A 36 -35.30 61.84 -48.11
CA ILE A 36 -34.06 62.59 -47.89
C ILE A 36 -32.95 61.74 -48.51
N PRO A 37 -32.22 62.24 -49.53
CA PRO A 37 -30.99 61.60 -49.96
C PRO A 37 -29.95 61.89 -48.89
N PHE A 38 -29.89 61.08 -47.83
CA PHE A 38 -28.69 61.03 -47.02
C PHE A 38 -27.62 60.34 -47.87
N ALA A 39 -26.81 61.18 -48.51
CA ALA A 39 -25.60 60.79 -49.18
C ALA A 39 -24.76 59.92 -48.24
N CYS A 40 -24.48 58.67 -48.65
CA CYS A 40 -23.44 57.84 -48.08
C CYS A 40 -22.07 58.45 -48.44
N ALA A 41 -21.66 59.50 -47.75
CA ALA A 41 -20.31 60.04 -47.81
C ALA A 41 -19.75 60.06 -46.37
N GLY A 42 -19.39 58.88 -45.88
CA GLY A 42 -18.87 58.70 -44.52
C GLY A 42 -18.67 57.25 -44.08
N SER A 43 -18.99 56.27 -44.92
CA SER A 43 -18.93 54.84 -44.56
C SER A 43 -17.50 54.31 -44.37
N ASP A 44 -16.50 54.81 -45.10
CA ASP A 44 -15.13 54.32 -44.96
C ASP A 44 -14.45 54.78 -43.66
N GLN A 45 -14.70 56.02 -43.25
CA GLN A 45 -14.06 56.61 -42.07
C GLN A 45 -14.71 56.14 -40.74
N GLN A 46 -15.99 55.79 -40.77
CA GLN A 46 -16.67 55.22 -39.60
C GLN A 46 -16.37 53.72 -39.41
N VAL A 47 -16.15 52.97 -40.50
CA VAL A 47 -15.77 51.55 -40.40
C VAL A 47 -14.32 51.37 -39.91
N SER A 48 -13.41 52.27 -40.27
CA SER A 48 -12.04 52.25 -39.73
C SER A 48 -12.02 52.53 -38.22
N LEU A 49 -12.78 53.53 -37.76
CA LEU A 49 -12.87 53.89 -36.35
C LEU A 49 -13.51 52.79 -35.51
N GLN A 50 -14.53 52.11 -36.05
CA GLN A 50 -15.15 50.97 -35.37
C GLN A 50 -14.16 49.80 -35.23
N ARG A 51 -13.33 49.51 -36.24
CA ARG A 51 -12.32 48.45 -36.16
C ARG A 51 -11.20 48.77 -35.17
N GLU A 52 -10.82 50.03 -35.03
CA GLU A 52 -9.85 50.49 -34.01
C GLU A 52 -10.43 50.36 -32.60
N LEU A 53 -11.70 50.73 -32.40
CA LEU A 53 -12.40 50.56 -31.14
C LEU A 53 -12.57 49.08 -30.78
N ASP A 54 -12.95 48.24 -31.74
CA ASP A 54 -13.10 46.80 -31.53
C ASP A 54 -11.74 46.13 -31.23
N ALA A 55 -10.65 46.57 -31.87
CA ALA A 55 -9.30 46.11 -31.56
C ALA A 55 -8.85 46.54 -30.16
N ALA A 56 -9.11 47.78 -29.76
CA ALA A 56 -8.77 48.28 -28.42
C ALA A 56 -9.60 47.61 -27.31
N LEU A 57 -10.88 47.32 -27.58
CA LEU A 57 -11.74 46.57 -26.66
C LEU A 57 -11.35 45.09 -26.60
N ALA A 58 -10.89 44.51 -27.71
CA ALA A 58 -10.34 43.16 -27.73
C ALA A 58 -9.09 43.05 -26.87
N GLU A 59 -8.14 44.00 -26.97
CA GLU A 59 -6.96 44.05 -26.10
C GLU A 59 -7.32 44.26 -24.62
N LYS A 60 -8.28 45.15 -24.33
CA LYS A 60 -8.77 45.38 -22.96
C LYS A 60 -9.50 44.16 -22.38
N SER A 61 -10.19 43.39 -23.22
CA SER A 61 -10.86 42.14 -22.81
C SER A 61 -9.92 40.95 -22.68
N ALA A 62 -8.72 41.04 -23.25
CA ALA A 62 -7.67 40.02 -23.16
C ALA A 62 -6.83 40.16 -21.88
N GLN A 63 -6.92 41.28 -21.17
CA GLN A 63 -6.24 41.48 -19.89
C GLN A 63 -7.03 40.78 -18.78
N PRO A 64 -6.40 39.89 -17.99
CA PRO A 64 -7.05 39.30 -16.83
C PRO A 64 -7.50 40.42 -15.89
N ALA A 65 -8.70 40.30 -15.33
CA ALA A 65 -9.20 41.28 -14.37
C ALA A 65 -8.19 41.41 -13.21
N ALA A 66 -7.94 42.64 -12.77
CA ALA A 66 -7.09 42.89 -11.61
C ALA A 66 -7.70 42.20 -10.38
N GLN A 67 -6.96 41.26 -9.81
CA GLN A 67 -7.36 40.48 -8.63
C GLN A 67 -7.03 41.24 -7.33
N CYS A 68 -6.00 42.08 -7.38
CA CYS A 68 -5.45 42.76 -6.21
C CYS A 68 -4.88 44.14 -6.57
N ARG A 69 -4.53 44.92 -5.53
CA ARG A 69 -3.88 46.22 -5.67
C ARG A 69 -2.35 46.06 -5.67
N PRO A 70 -1.63 46.60 -6.67
CA PRO A 70 -0.16 46.49 -6.75
C PRO A 70 0.56 46.90 -5.46
N GLY A 71 1.52 46.09 -5.01
CA GLY A 71 2.31 46.28 -3.78
C GLY A 71 1.62 45.83 -2.48
N THR A 72 0.40 45.29 -2.55
CA THR A 72 -0.27 44.69 -1.39
C THR A 72 0.36 43.33 -1.07
N LYS A 73 0.53 43.02 0.22
CA LYS A 73 1.01 41.72 0.71
C LYS A 73 -0.07 41.05 1.56
N GLU A 74 -0.32 39.78 1.31
CA GLU A 74 -1.31 38.97 2.04
C GLU A 74 -0.76 37.57 2.35
N PRO A 75 -1.23 36.93 3.44
CA PRO A 75 -0.88 35.55 3.73
C PRO A 75 -1.50 34.64 2.66
N CYS A 76 -0.74 33.63 2.26
CA CYS A 76 -1.18 32.66 1.27
C CYS A 76 -0.74 31.26 1.68
N PHE A 77 -1.43 30.27 1.15
CA PHE A 77 -1.07 28.86 1.29
C PHE A 77 -1.76 28.10 0.16
N SER A 78 -0.99 27.37 -0.64
CA SER A 78 -1.49 26.64 -1.81
C SER A 78 -1.80 25.17 -1.52
N GLY A 79 -1.56 24.71 -0.29
CA GLY A 79 -1.87 23.35 0.15
C GLY A 79 -3.36 23.11 0.47
N PRO A 80 -3.72 21.85 0.81
CA PRO A 80 -5.07 21.47 1.22
C PRO A 80 -5.62 22.33 2.36
N GLU A 81 -6.94 22.52 2.39
CA GLU A 81 -7.59 23.28 3.46
C GLU A 81 -7.36 22.61 4.82
N GLY A 82 -6.92 23.40 5.79
CA GLY A 82 -6.69 22.94 7.16
C GLY A 82 -5.31 22.38 7.45
N SER A 83 -4.42 22.20 6.46
CA SER A 83 -3.02 21.78 6.71
C SER A 83 -2.07 22.96 6.99
N ALA A 84 -2.48 24.19 6.68
CA ALA A 84 -1.71 25.39 7.00
C ALA A 84 -1.45 25.51 8.52
N GLY A 85 -0.17 25.58 8.90
CA GLY A 85 0.24 25.72 10.30
C GLY A 85 0.23 24.41 11.10
N ARG A 86 0.08 23.24 10.45
CA ARG A 86 0.24 21.93 11.09
C ARG A 86 1.60 21.35 10.76
N GLY A 87 2.23 20.72 11.76
CA GLY A 87 3.51 20.06 11.56
C GLY A 87 4.57 20.99 10.96
N GLN A 88 5.15 20.58 9.84
CA GLN A 88 6.11 21.41 9.09
C GLN A 88 5.47 22.47 8.19
N CYS A 89 4.17 22.38 7.91
CA CYS A 89 3.52 23.23 6.94
C CYS A 89 3.34 24.66 7.43
N THR A 90 3.91 25.61 6.70
CA THR A 90 3.83 27.03 7.01
C THR A 90 3.15 27.79 5.87
N ALA A 91 2.27 28.74 6.23
CA ALA A 91 1.75 29.72 5.29
C ALA A 91 2.86 30.69 4.86
N GLY A 92 2.84 31.09 3.60
CA GLY A 92 3.73 32.09 3.02
C GLY A 92 3.08 33.45 2.91
N THR A 93 3.72 34.34 2.15
CA THR A 93 3.18 35.65 1.79
C THR A 93 3.32 35.85 0.29
N HIS A 94 2.26 36.33 -0.36
CA HIS A 94 2.32 36.75 -1.76
C HIS A 94 2.26 38.27 -1.85
N GLU A 95 2.88 38.82 -2.90
CA GLU A 95 2.83 40.24 -3.21
C GLU A 95 2.10 40.44 -4.54
N CYS A 96 1.21 41.44 -4.59
CA CYS A 96 0.48 41.78 -5.80
C CYS A 96 1.37 42.54 -6.77
N ASP A 97 1.48 42.04 -8.00
CA ASP A 97 2.33 42.64 -9.04
C ASP A 97 1.71 43.91 -9.65
N VAL A 98 2.47 44.57 -10.53
CA VAL A 98 2.04 45.78 -11.24
C VAL A 98 0.89 45.54 -12.23
N ALA A 99 0.65 44.29 -12.62
CA ALA A 99 -0.46 43.87 -13.46
C ALA A 99 -1.73 43.55 -12.65
N GLY A 100 -1.68 43.71 -11.30
CA GLY A 100 -2.80 43.44 -10.42
C GLY A 100 -3.07 41.95 -10.21
N GLN A 101 -2.06 41.10 -10.37
CA GLN A 101 -2.13 39.66 -10.13
C GLN A 101 -1.30 39.27 -8.90
N TRP A 102 -1.76 38.26 -8.17
CA TRP A 102 -0.98 37.72 -7.05
C TRP A 102 0.25 36.98 -7.57
N GLY A 103 1.41 37.28 -6.98
CA GLY A 103 2.63 36.52 -7.19
C GLY A 103 2.58 35.13 -6.57
N THR A 104 3.71 34.41 -6.66
CA THR A 104 3.88 33.14 -5.95
C THR A 104 3.82 33.34 -4.45
N CYS A 105 3.39 32.29 -3.73
CA CYS A 105 3.38 32.33 -2.29
C CYS A 105 4.80 32.08 -1.75
N GLU A 106 5.51 33.14 -1.37
CA GLU A 106 6.88 33.03 -0.90
C GLU A 106 6.92 32.56 0.56
N GLY A 107 7.77 31.56 0.84
CA GLY A 107 7.97 31.03 2.18
C GLY A 107 6.93 30.02 2.65
N GLU A 108 6.02 29.57 1.77
CA GLU A 108 5.15 28.45 2.11
C GLU A 108 5.92 27.12 2.16
N VAL A 109 5.54 26.26 3.11
CA VAL A 109 5.96 24.86 3.16
C VAL A 109 4.70 24.02 3.00
N LEU A 110 4.63 23.28 1.90
CA LEU A 110 3.48 22.44 1.57
C LEU A 110 3.63 21.06 2.22
N PRO A 111 2.51 20.33 2.38
CA PRO A 111 2.53 18.94 2.81
C PRO A 111 3.49 18.09 1.98
N ALA A 112 4.25 17.24 2.64
CA ALA A 112 5.00 16.19 1.97
C ALA A 112 4.05 15.12 1.41
N ASP A 113 4.47 14.44 0.33
CA ASP A 113 3.70 13.34 -0.25
C ASP A 113 3.68 12.08 0.64
N ARG A 114 4.57 12.00 1.63
CA ARG A 114 4.69 10.90 2.57
C ARG A 114 5.15 11.40 3.92
N GLU A 115 4.68 10.71 4.95
CA GLU A 115 5.14 10.87 6.32
C GLU A 115 6.50 10.20 6.53
N LEU A 116 7.34 10.79 7.38
CA LEU A 116 8.54 10.15 7.92
C LEU A 116 8.36 9.95 9.41
N CYS A 117 8.98 8.90 9.95
CA CYS A 117 9.07 8.67 11.39
C CYS A 117 10.18 9.57 11.96
N ASN A 118 9.89 10.86 12.11
CA ASN A 118 10.83 11.90 12.54
C ASN A 118 10.27 12.79 13.67
N GLN A 119 9.12 12.44 14.23
CA GLN A 119 8.36 13.20 15.24
C GLN A 119 7.83 14.54 14.75
N ILE A 120 7.71 14.71 13.44
CA ILE A 120 7.12 15.87 12.77
C ILE A 120 5.97 15.34 11.91
N ASP A 121 4.87 16.08 11.89
CA ASP A 121 3.75 15.86 10.96
C ASP A 121 4.17 16.43 9.59
N ASP A 122 4.67 15.55 8.71
CA ASP A 122 5.28 15.92 7.44
C ASP A 122 4.22 16.14 6.35
N ASP A 123 3.16 15.35 6.35
CA ASP A 123 2.01 15.49 5.44
C ASP A 123 0.95 16.50 5.96
N CYS A 124 1.17 17.03 7.17
CA CYS A 124 0.37 18.08 7.79
C CYS A 124 -1.10 17.70 7.96
N ASN A 125 -1.39 16.40 8.11
CA ASN A 125 -2.73 15.89 8.34
C ASN A 125 -3.20 16.09 9.80
N GLY A 126 -2.28 16.47 10.71
CA GLY A 126 -2.52 16.70 12.14
C GLY A 126 -2.18 15.52 13.04
N VAL A 127 -1.58 14.46 12.51
CA VAL A 127 -1.14 13.27 13.24
C VAL A 127 0.34 13.06 12.95
N VAL A 128 1.16 13.20 13.99
CA VAL A 128 2.62 12.98 13.88
C VAL A 128 2.94 11.51 13.65
N ASP A 129 3.81 11.24 12.69
CA ASP A 129 4.32 9.91 12.33
C ASP A 129 3.16 8.91 12.05
N ASP A 130 2.11 9.34 11.35
CA ASP A 130 1.01 8.44 11.02
C ASP A 130 1.42 7.36 9.99
N GLY A 131 0.83 6.18 10.13
CA GLY A 131 1.27 5.00 9.37
C GLY A 131 2.49 4.26 9.95
N PHE A 132 3.14 4.79 10.99
CA PHE A 132 4.23 4.11 11.70
C PHE A 132 3.76 3.49 13.02
N GLN A 133 4.43 2.41 13.44
CA GLN A 133 4.24 1.88 14.78
C GLN A 133 4.80 2.88 15.79
N ARG A 134 3.91 3.34 16.69
CA ARG A 134 4.22 4.44 17.62
C ARG A 134 5.49 4.13 18.42
N ALA A 135 6.45 5.03 18.33
CA ALA A 135 7.66 4.96 19.13
C ALA A 135 7.33 4.78 20.62
N GLY A 136 7.98 3.79 21.25
CA GLY A 136 7.76 3.45 22.66
C GLY A 136 6.63 2.45 22.94
N THR A 137 5.88 2.00 21.93
CA THR A 137 4.98 0.84 22.07
C THR A 137 5.78 -0.46 22.11
N GLN A 138 5.31 -1.44 22.88
CA GLN A 138 6.01 -2.72 23.01
C GLN A 138 5.90 -3.55 21.73
N CYS A 139 7.00 -4.20 21.38
CA CYS A 139 7.09 -5.16 20.29
C CYS A 139 7.71 -6.47 20.79
N THR A 140 7.55 -7.53 20.02
CA THR A 140 8.12 -8.84 20.34
C THR A 140 8.70 -9.43 19.08
N LEU A 141 9.99 -9.77 19.11
CA LEU A 141 10.70 -10.43 18.02
C LEU A 141 11.25 -11.77 18.47
N GLY A 142 11.56 -12.64 17.50
CA GLY A 142 12.08 -13.97 17.75
C GLY A 142 10.99 -15.04 17.91
N GLN A 143 11.44 -16.29 17.89
CA GLN A 143 10.62 -17.49 17.99
C GLN A 143 11.13 -18.37 19.13
N GLY A 144 10.27 -19.25 19.65
CA GLY A 144 10.63 -20.14 20.75
C GLY A 144 11.13 -19.39 21.98
N GLU A 145 12.22 -19.88 22.56
CA GLU A 145 12.88 -19.27 23.73
C GLU A 145 13.72 -18.04 23.37
N CYS A 146 14.01 -17.81 22.08
CA CYS A 146 14.68 -16.59 21.63
C CYS A 146 13.74 -15.39 21.54
N ARG A 147 12.44 -15.58 21.83
CA ARG A 147 11.48 -14.50 21.86
C ARG A 147 11.89 -13.45 22.90
N ARG A 148 12.00 -12.20 22.46
CA ARG A 148 12.42 -11.06 23.28
C ARG A 148 11.49 -9.88 23.05
N GLN A 149 11.26 -9.13 24.11
CA GLN A 149 10.48 -7.90 24.06
C GLN A 149 11.39 -6.71 23.81
N GLY A 150 10.89 -5.75 23.06
CA GLY A 150 11.53 -4.46 22.83
C GLY A 150 10.47 -3.37 22.73
N VAL A 151 10.88 -2.23 22.22
CA VAL A 151 10.01 -1.12 21.86
C VAL A 151 10.21 -0.75 20.39
N TYR A 152 9.14 -0.33 19.75
CA TYR A 152 9.26 0.26 18.41
C TYR A 152 10.02 1.59 18.50
N LYS A 153 10.92 1.79 17.54
CA LYS A 153 11.67 3.02 17.30
C LYS A 153 11.64 3.34 15.80
N CYS A 154 11.77 4.61 15.47
CA CYS A 154 12.01 5.00 14.09
C CYS A 154 13.40 4.53 13.65
N SER A 155 13.51 4.07 12.42
CA SER A 155 14.79 3.84 11.77
C SER A 155 15.59 5.14 11.71
N ALA A 156 16.92 5.03 11.61
CA ALA A 156 17.79 6.23 11.60
C ALA A 156 17.51 7.18 10.43
N ASP A 157 16.94 6.68 9.32
CA ASP A 157 16.52 7.46 8.15
C ASP A 157 15.05 7.92 8.20
N GLY A 158 14.29 7.53 9.23
CA GLY A 158 12.88 7.87 9.41
C GLY A 158 11.94 7.19 8.41
N LEU A 159 12.38 6.20 7.64
CA LEU A 159 11.56 5.59 6.58
C LEU A 159 10.66 4.44 7.06
N TYR A 160 10.95 3.85 8.23
CA TYR A 160 10.16 2.76 8.81
C TYR A 160 10.32 2.73 10.33
N SER A 161 9.46 1.98 11.01
CA SER A 161 9.63 1.65 12.43
C SER A 161 10.25 0.27 12.58
N GLU A 162 11.29 0.17 13.41
CA GLU A 162 11.96 -1.07 13.76
C GLU A 162 11.75 -1.40 15.24
N CYS A 163 11.77 -2.69 15.57
CA CYS A 163 11.70 -3.15 16.96
C CYS A 163 13.12 -3.33 17.48
N ASP A 164 13.45 -2.69 18.59
CA ASP A 164 14.81 -2.70 19.16
C ASP A 164 15.10 -3.93 20.05
N ALA A 165 14.26 -4.97 19.97
CA ALA A 165 14.41 -6.16 20.78
C ALA A 165 15.73 -6.88 20.47
N GLU A 166 16.60 -7.00 21.48
CA GLU A 166 17.82 -7.80 21.38
C GLU A 166 17.47 -9.30 21.45
N LEU A 167 17.59 -9.99 20.31
CA LEU A 167 17.30 -11.42 20.22
C LEU A 167 18.28 -12.27 21.04
N ALA A 168 17.77 -13.32 21.69
CA ALA A 168 18.64 -14.32 22.28
C ALA A 168 19.38 -15.09 21.16
N GLN A 169 20.61 -15.52 21.45
CA GLN A 169 21.33 -16.38 20.53
C GLN A 169 20.70 -17.78 20.55
N PRO A 170 20.57 -18.44 19.39
CA PRO A 170 20.06 -19.80 19.33
C PRO A 170 21.05 -20.76 19.98
N GLU A 171 20.52 -21.69 20.79
CA GLU A 171 21.29 -22.76 21.43
C GLU A 171 20.93 -24.11 20.79
N PRO A 172 21.79 -25.14 20.90
CA PRO A 172 21.43 -26.49 20.46
C PRO A 172 20.17 -26.99 21.18
N GLU A 173 19.35 -27.77 20.47
CA GLU A 173 18.11 -28.34 21.02
C GLU A 173 18.38 -29.28 22.19
N LEU A 174 17.56 -29.09 23.23
CA LEU A 174 17.43 -30.00 24.34
C LEU A 174 16.11 -30.76 24.22
N CYS A 175 15.95 -31.80 25.03
CA CYS A 175 14.66 -32.50 25.15
C CYS A 175 13.96 -31.95 26.39
N ASP A 176 13.49 -30.71 26.31
CA ASP A 176 12.92 -29.96 27.43
C ASP A 176 11.53 -29.37 27.12
N GLY A 177 10.99 -29.65 25.92
CA GLY A 177 9.71 -29.17 25.45
C GLY A 177 9.75 -27.73 24.96
N LYS A 178 10.94 -27.20 24.67
CA LYS A 178 11.16 -25.84 24.18
C LYS A 178 11.86 -25.85 22.82
N ASP A 179 11.88 -24.67 22.20
CA ASP A 179 12.58 -24.39 20.94
C ASP A 179 13.80 -23.53 21.31
N ASN A 180 14.92 -24.20 21.60
CA ASN A 180 16.16 -23.59 22.08
C ASN A 180 16.97 -22.99 20.92
N ASN A 181 16.85 -23.57 19.72
CA ASN A 181 17.54 -23.17 18.51
C ASN A 181 16.75 -22.12 17.70
N CYS A 182 15.50 -21.88 18.09
CA CYS A 182 14.63 -20.82 17.61
C CYS A 182 14.30 -20.95 16.12
N ASN A 183 14.18 -22.17 15.63
CA ASN A 183 13.80 -22.49 14.25
C ASN A 183 12.28 -22.70 14.08
N GLY A 184 11.52 -22.64 15.18
CA GLY A 184 10.07 -22.79 15.19
C GLY A 184 9.55 -24.21 15.39
N GLN A 185 10.42 -25.17 15.63
CA GLN A 185 10.10 -26.54 15.99
C GLN A 185 10.59 -26.80 17.42
N VAL A 186 9.82 -27.58 18.18
CA VAL A 186 10.15 -27.92 19.56
C VAL A 186 10.83 -29.27 19.59
N ASP A 187 11.93 -29.39 20.36
CA ASP A 187 12.72 -30.59 20.55
C ASP A 187 13.15 -31.25 19.21
N ASP A 188 13.58 -30.44 18.23
CA ASP A 188 13.91 -30.93 16.89
C ASP A 188 15.38 -31.34 16.71
N GLY A 189 15.69 -31.99 15.59
CA GLY A 189 17.06 -32.32 15.22
C GLY A 189 17.76 -33.30 16.17
N ALA A 190 19.09 -33.16 16.27
CA ALA A 190 19.94 -34.06 17.06
C ALA A 190 19.99 -33.60 18.51
N VAL A 191 18.99 -33.99 19.28
CA VAL A 191 18.90 -33.68 20.70
C VAL A 191 19.91 -34.50 21.50
N VAL A 192 20.70 -33.84 22.35
CA VAL A 192 21.71 -34.50 23.19
C VAL A 192 21.06 -35.57 24.07
N GLY A 193 21.60 -36.80 24.02
CA GLY A 193 21.08 -37.95 24.79
C GLY A 193 20.02 -38.78 24.05
N THR A 194 19.70 -38.45 22.80
CA THR A 194 18.94 -39.33 21.89
C THR A 194 19.85 -40.22 21.05
N GLY A 195 19.32 -41.32 20.51
CA GLY A 195 20.03 -42.26 19.63
C GLY A 195 20.87 -43.33 20.34
N GLU A 196 21.07 -43.23 21.65
CA GLU A 196 21.70 -44.32 22.42
C GLU A 196 20.75 -45.51 22.58
N THR A 197 21.28 -46.72 22.51
CA THR A 197 20.51 -47.94 22.80
C THR A 197 20.11 -48.00 24.28
N CYS A 198 18.95 -48.55 24.54
CA CYS A 198 18.38 -48.69 25.89
C CYS A 198 17.50 -49.94 25.98
N SER A 199 17.24 -50.38 27.21
CA SER A 199 16.32 -51.47 27.51
C SER A 199 14.96 -50.93 27.95
N THR A 200 13.90 -51.26 27.22
CA THR A 200 12.53 -50.79 27.52
C THR A 200 11.89 -51.53 28.69
N GLY A 201 12.46 -52.68 29.09
CA GLY A 201 11.91 -53.55 30.12
C GLY A 201 10.71 -54.38 29.66
N ARG A 202 10.38 -54.34 28.35
CA ARG A 202 9.38 -55.22 27.73
C ARG A 202 9.97 -56.61 27.46
N ALA A 203 9.10 -57.59 27.28
CA ALA A 203 9.48 -58.94 26.92
C ALA A 203 9.98 -59.03 25.47
N GLY A 204 10.64 -60.15 25.17
CA GLY A 204 11.03 -60.48 23.80
C GLY A 204 11.95 -59.48 23.11
N ARG A 205 11.73 -59.34 21.81
CA ARG A 205 12.48 -58.42 20.93
C ARG A 205 12.20 -56.94 21.24
N CYS A 206 11.11 -56.66 21.94
CA CYS A 206 10.66 -55.33 22.29
C CYS A 206 11.52 -54.70 23.40
N ASN A 207 12.31 -55.51 24.11
CA ASN A 207 13.25 -55.03 25.12
C ASN A 207 14.29 -54.06 24.54
N THR A 208 14.72 -54.27 23.29
CA THR A 208 15.69 -53.40 22.63
C THR A 208 14.99 -52.14 22.12
N GLY A 209 15.56 -50.98 22.44
CA GLY A 209 15.08 -49.69 21.97
C GLY A 209 16.18 -48.64 21.91
N HIS A 210 15.82 -47.44 21.50
CA HIS A 210 16.68 -46.26 21.50
C HIS A 210 16.07 -45.12 22.30
N LYS A 211 16.93 -44.28 22.89
CA LYS A 211 16.51 -43.05 23.55
C LYS A 211 15.99 -42.08 22.50
N GLN A 212 14.74 -41.64 22.64
CA GLN A 212 14.09 -40.65 21.79
C GLN A 212 13.51 -39.53 22.65
N CYS A 213 13.45 -38.32 22.10
CA CYS A 213 12.74 -37.24 22.75
C CYS A 213 11.24 -37.38 22.49
N VAL A 214 10.46 -37.57 23.55
CA VAL A 214 9.00 -37.73 23.47
C VAL A 214 8.36 -36.80 24.49
N ALA A 215 7.72 -35.74 23.99
CA ALA A 215 7.05 -34.72 24.80
C ALA A 215 7.96 -34.08 25.87
N GLY A 216 9.13 -33.55 25.45
CA GLY A 216 10.08 -32.87 26.34
C GLY A 216 10.77 -33.76 27.35
N GLN A 217 10.79 -35.08 27.12
CA GLN A 217 11.49 -36.04 27.98
C GLN A 217 12.19 -37.12 27.15
N ILE A 218 13.45 -37.42 27.49
CA ILE A 218 14.16 -38.54 26.91
C ILE A 218 13.53 -39.84 27.42
N ARG A 219 12.95 -40.62 26.51
CA ARG A 219 12.32 -41.91 26.80
C ARG A 219 12.99 -43.01 25.99
N CYS A 220 13.05 -44.20 26.57
CA CYS A 220 13.43 -45.40 25.83
C CYS A 220 12.22 -45.87 25.01
N VAL A 221 12.31 -45.76 23.68
CA VAL A 221 11.26 -46.22 22.75
C VAL A 221 11.75 -47.50 22.11
N SER A 222 10.89 -48.53 22.12
CA SER A 222 11.22 -49.82 21.50
C SER A 222 11.39 -49.70 20.00
N ASP A 223 12.40 -50.37 19.45
CA ASP A 223 12.57 -50.49 17.99
C ASP A 223 11.55 -51.44 17.36
N HIS A 224 10.93 -52.27 18.21
CA HIS A 224 9.97 -53.28 17.85
C HIS A 224 8.67 -52.97 18.61
N PRO A 225 7.79 -52.12 18.05
CA PRO A 225 6.47 -51.94 18.64
C PRO A 225 5.75 -53.30 18.71
N SER A 226 4.97 -53.51 19.76
CA SER A 226 4.15 -54.72 19.91
C SER A 226 3.27 -54.89 18.68
N SER A 227 3.43 -56.02 18.01
CA SER A 227 2.67 -56.42 16.84
C SER A 227 1.82 -57.65 17.17
N LEU A 228 1.18 -58.27 16.18
CA LEU A 228 0.58 -59.59 16.38
C LEU A 228 1.66 -60.65 16.23
N GLU A 229 1.52 -61.75 16.97
CA GLU A 229 2.40 -62.91 16.88
C GLU A 229 2.42 -63.51 15.47
N ILE A 230 3.64 -63.63 14.95
CA ILE A 230 3.94 -64.40 13.76
C ILE A 230 4.86 -65.51 14.23
N CYS A 231 4.49 -66.77 13.96
CA CYS A 231 5.18 -67.99 14.38
C CYS A 231 6.64 -68.11 13.85
N ASN A 232 7.52 -67.21 14.27
CA ASN A 232 8.90 -67.01 13.83
C ASN A 232 9.91 -67.25 14.95
N ARG A 233 9.44 -67.76 16.11
CA ARG A 233 10.19 -68.00 17.35
C ARG A 233 10.69 -66.73 18.03
N LEU A 234 10.06 -65.59 17.75
CA LEU A 234 10.24 -64.34 18.47
C LEU A 234 8.90 -64.01 19.14
N ASP A 235 9.00 -63.40 20.31
CA ASP A 235 7.88 -62.75 21.01
C ASP A 235 7.68 -61.37 20.34
N ASP A 236 6.76 -61.29 19.38
CA ASP A 236 6.45 -60.17 18.50
C ASP A 236 5.38 -59.24 19.09
N ASP A 237 4.54 -59.72 20.01
CA ASP A 237 3.51 -58.95 20.71
C ASP A 237 3.95 -58.44 22.10
N CYS A 238 5.13 -58.89 22.54
CA CYS A 238 5.82 -58.52 23.77
C CYS A 238 5.13 -59.00 25.06
N ASP A 239 4.35 -60.09 25.04
CA ASP A 239 3.59 -60.59 26.19
C ASP A 239 4.34 -61.59 27.10
N ASN A 240 5.60 -61.93 26.75
CA ASN A 240 6.46 -62.91 27.43
C ASN A 240 6.10 -64.38 27.16
N GLN A 241 5.28 -64.63 26.17
CA GLN A 241 5.10 -65.92 25.54
C GLN A 241 5.74 -65.85 24.13
N MET A 242 6.00 -67.01 23.53
CA MET A 242 6.58 -67.07 22.19
C MET A 242 5.65 -67.90 21.33
N ASP A 243 5.28 -67.37 20.17
CA ASP A 243 4.46 -68.04 19.16
C ASP A 243 3.06 -68.49 19.69
N GLU A 244 2.45 -67.73 20.61
CA GLU A 244 1.05 -67.89 21.01
C GLU A 244 0.09 -67.20 20.03
N ASP A 245 -1.13 -67.70 19.88
CA ASP A 245 -2.19 -67.07 19.06
C ASP A 245 -1.75 -66.61 17.65
N CYS A 246 -0.82 -67.34 17.01
CA CYS A 246 -0.18 -66.97 15.75
C CYS A 246 -1.16 -66.67 14.62
N VAL A 247 -0.88 -65.59 13.91
CA VAL A 247 -1.49 -65.27 12.61
C VAL A 247 -0.48 -65.43 11.48
N SER A 248 -0.96 -65.55 10.25
CA SER A 248 -0.04 -65.51 9.10
C SER A 248 0.58 -64.11 8.95
N GLU A 249 1.79 -64.03 8.39
CA GLU A 249 2.46 -62.75 8.09
C GLU A 249 1.55 -61.77 7.32
N ALA A 250 0.73 -62.30 6.40
CA ALA A 250 -0.22 -61.53 5.61
C ALA A 250 -1.38 -60.97 6.46
N GLU A 251 -1.84 -61.73 7.46
CA GLU A 251 -2.88 -61.31 8.40
C GLU A 251 -2.33 -60.28 9.40
N ALA A 252 -1.14 -60.51 9.95
CA ALA A 252 -0.45 -59.55 10.83
C ALA A 252 -0.25 -58.19 10.16
N ALA A 253 0.22 -58.17 8.91
CA ALA A 253 0.41 -56.94 8.14
C ALA A 253 -0.92 -56.22 7.85
N SER A 254 -2.00 -56.95 7.56
CA SER A 254 -3.32 -56.37 7.31
C SER A 254 -3.97 -55.75 8.56
N MET A 255 -3.69 -56.31 9.73
CA MET A 255 -4.25 -55.87 11.01
C MET A 255 -3.47 -54.73 11.64
N ASN A 256 -2.13 -54.71 11.54
CA ASN A 256 -1.30 -53.62 12.03
C ASN A 256 -1.50 -52.31 11.25
N ALA A 257 -1.83 -52.37 9.95
CA ALA A 257 -2.05 -51.18 9.12
C ALA A 257 -3.38 -50.44 9.39
N LYS A 258 -4.26 -51.00 10.24
CA LYS A 258 -5.59 -50.43 10.59
C LYS A 258 -5.65 -49.83 11.99
N ARG A 259 -4.57 -49.89 12.77
CA ARG A 259 -4.42 -49.26 14.09
C ARG A 259 -3.72 -47.91 13.95
#